data_AF-T1BL97-F1
#
_entry.id   AF-T1BL97-F1
#
_cell.length_a   1.000
_cell.length_b   1.000
_cell.length_c   1.000
_cell.angle_alpha   90.00
_cell.angle_beta   90.00
_cell.angle_gamma   90.00
#
_symmetry.space_group_name_H-M   'P 1'
#
loop_
_entity.id
_entity.type
_entity.pdbx_description
1 polymer ?
#
loop_
_entity_poly.entity_id
_entity_poly.type
_entity_poly.pdbx_seq_one_letter_code
_entity_poly.pdbx_strand_id
1 'polypeptide(L)'
;DCGTSGGVWGIDRGYCLMIGGEAEVVKHLEPIFLTIAPGMGSAPRTPGRTGKAPTEEHGYLHCGPNGAGHFVKMVHNGIEYGMMAAFAEGLNVLHNANAGKKSAASDAET
;
A
#
# COMPACT_ATOMS: atom_id res chain seq x y z
N ASP A 1 -18.00 1.14 -4.11
CA ASP A 1 -17.11 1.42 -2.95
C ASP A 1 -15.71 1.75 -3.43
N CYS A 2 -14.91 2.47 -2.64
CA CYS A 2 -13.57 2.90 -3.04
C CYS A 2 -12.62 2.86 -1.85
N GLY A 3 -11.72 1.89 -1.86
CA GLY A 3 -10.61 1.84 -0.93
C GLY A 3 -9.53 2.83 -1.33
N THR A 4 -9.17 3.74 -0.44
CA THR A 4 -8.20 4.83 -0.74
C THR A 4 -6.94 4.68 0.11
N SER A 5 -5.76 4.66 -0.50
CA SER A 5 -4.45 4.63 0.18
C SER A 5 -3.60 5.84 -0.20
N GLY A 6 -2.70 6.28 0.68
CA GLY A 6 -1.84 7.47 0.51
C GLY A 6 -1.93 8.48 1.67
N GLY A 7 -3.04 8.50 2.40
CA GLY A 7 -3.22 9.33 3.59
C GLY A 7 -2.99 10.82 3.32
N VAL A 8 -2.29 11.49 4.23
CA VAL A 8 -2.03 12.94 4.17
C VAL A 8 -1.23 13.39 2.94
N TRP A 9 -0.52 12.48 2.28
CA TRP A 9 0.31 12.80 1.12
C TRP A 9 -0.46 12.83 -0.20
N GLY A 10 -1.70 12.33 -0.21
CA GLY A 10 -2.43 12.14 -1.46
C GLY A 10 -2.85 13.44 -2.14
N ILE A 11 -2.89 14.57 -1.41
CA ILE A 11 -3.15 15.89 -2.02
C ILE A 11 -2.05 16.28 -3.02
N ASP A 12 -0.78 15.98 -2.70
CA ASP A 12 0.36 16.37 -3.53
C ASP A 12 0.80 15.26 -4.49
N ARG A 13 0.53 13.99 -4.13
CA ARG A 13 1.06 12.81 -4.84
C ARG A 13 0.00 11.91 -5.46
N GLY A 14 -1.28 12.22 -5.26
CA GLY A 14 -2.39 11.36 -5.63
C GLY A 14 -2.60 10.19 -4.66
N TYR A 15 -3.78 9.58 -4.76
CA TYR A 15 -4.23 8.46 -3.92
C TYR A 15 -4.26 7.17 -4.73
N CYS A 16 -3.79 6.06 -4.15
CA CYS A 16 -4.05 4.74 -4.72
C CYS A 16 -5.52 4.36 -4.49
N LEU A 17 -6.26 4.04 -5.55
CA LEU A 17 -7.71 3.81 -5.50
C LEU A 17 -8.08 2.40 -5.94
N MET A 18 -8.75 1.67 -5.05
CA MET A 18 -9.26 0.32 -5.29
C MET A 18 -10.78 0.39 -5.34
N ILE A 19 -11.36 0.21 -6.52
CA ILE A 19 -12.77 0.56 -6.78
C ILE A 19 -13.59 -0.72 -6.96
N GLY A 20 -14.69 -0.83 -6.22
CA GLY A 20 -15.71 -1.86 -6.38
C GLY A 20 -17.02 -1.23 -6.89
N GLY A 21 -17.67 -1.86 -7.86
CA GLY A 21 -18.95 -1.38 -8.38
C GLY A 21 -19.30 -1.90 -9.76
N GLU A 22 -20.46 -1.47 -10.26
CA GLU A 22 -20.91 -1.75 -11.62
C GLU A 22 -20.01 -1.07 -12.66
N ALA A 23 -19.63 -1.80 -13.72
CA ALA A 23 -18.65 -1.33 -14.69
C ALA A 23 -19.03 0.00 -15.36
N GLU A 24 -20.30 0.19 -15.72
CA GLU A 24 -20.76 1.43 -16.36
C GLU A 24 -20.68 2.63 -15.42
N VAL A 25 -20.97 2.43 -14.13
CA VAL A 25 -20.85 3.48 -13.11
C VAL A 25 -19.39 3.83 -12.87
N VAL A 26 -18.52 2.82 -12.73
CA VAL A 26 -17.08 3.03 -12.55
C VAL A 26 -16.46 3.75 -13.75
N LYS A 27 -16.86 3.36 -14.97
CA LYS A 27 -16.44 4.02 -16.21
C LYS A 27 -16.92 5.46 -16.30
N HIS A 28 -18.16 5.75 -15.89
CA HIS A 28 -18.66 7.12 -15.84
C HIS A 28 -17.85 8.01 -14.88
N LEU A 29 -17.40 7.44 -13.76
CA LEU A 29 -16.59 8.13 -12.74
C LEU A 29 -15.08 8.17 -13.06
N GLU A 30 -14.63 7.53 -14.14
CA GLU A 30 -13.23 7.44 -14.52
C GLU A 30 -12.49 8.79 -14.53
N PRO A 31 -13.05 9.91 -15.05
CA PRO A 31 -12.36 11.20 -15.01
C PRO A 31 -12.03 11.68 -13.59
N ILE A 32 -12.86 11.34 -12.61
CA ILE A 32 -12.61 11.69 -11.20
C ILE A 32 -11.44 10.86 -10.68
N PHE A 33 -11.45 9.54 -10.90
CA PHE A 33 -10.36 8.67 -10.45
C PHE A 33 -9.02 9.05 -11.06
N LEU A 34 -8.99 9.37 -12.36
CA LEU A 34 -7.80 9.86 -13.04
C LEU A 34 -7.27 11.17 -12.44
N THR A 35 -8.15 12.07 -12.00
CA THR A 35 -7.76 13.36 -11.44
C THR A 35 -7.06 13.23 -10.10
N ILE A 36 -7.50 12.28 -9.26
CA ILE A 36 -7.00 12.13 -7.89
C ILE A 36 -6.02 10.97 -7.71
N ALA A 37 -5.77 10.16 -8.76
CA ALA A 37 -4.74 9.13 -8.73
C ALA A 37 -3.33 9.72 -9.00
N PRO A 38 -2.24 9.02 -8.63
CA PRO A 38 -0.86 9.51 -8.82
C PRO A 38 -0.46 9.73 -10.29
N GLY A 39 -1.04 8.94 -11.20
CA GLY A 39 -0.68 8.93 -12.61
C GLY A 39 0.62 8.19 -12.92
N MET A 40 0.88 7.97 -14.21
CA MET A 40 1.99 7.15 -14.73
C MET A 40 3.39 7.61 -14.28
N GLY A 41 3.55 8.89 -13.95
CA GLY A 41 4.85 9.47 -13.59
C GLY A 41 5.29 9.16 -12.16
N SER A 42 4.44 8.57 -11.33
CA SER A 42 4.75 8.33 -9.91
C SER A 42 5.74 7.17 -9.69
N ALA A 43 5.92 6.29 -10.68
CA ALA A 43 6.85 5.17 -10.64
C ALA A 43 7.32 4.77 -12.06
N PRO A 44 8.49 4.14 -12.21
CA PRO A 44 8.89 3.53 -13.48
C PRO A 44 7.87 2.47 -13.93
N ARG A 45 7.59 2.39 -15.23
CA ARG A 45 6.73 1.32 -15.78
C ARG A 45 7.35 -0.05 -15.53
N THR A 46 6.49 -1.03 -15.26
CA THR A 46 6.91 -2.43 -15.10
C THR A 46 7.58 -2.95 -16.38
N PRO A 47 8.78 -3.55 -16.30
CA PRO A 47 9.46 -4.11 -17.48
C PRO A 47 8.55 -5.07 -18.27
N GLY A 48 8.53 -4.92 -19.60
CA GLY A 48 7.71 -5.73 -20.50
C GLY A 48 6.28 -5.22 -20.73
N ARG A 49 5.78 -4.24 -19.96
CA ARG A 49 4.51 -3.56 -20.29
C ARG A 49 4.72 -2.62 -21.47
N THR A 50 3.89 -2.77 -22.51
CA THR A 50 3.94 -1.96 -23.74
C THR A 50 2.54 -1.47 -24.10
N GLY A 51 2.46 -0.51 -25.03
CA GLY A 51 1.17 0.05 -25.49
C GLY A 51 0.56 1.07 -24.53
N LYS A 52 -0.74 1.34 -24.73
CA LYS A 52 -1.53 2.26 -23.90
C LYS A 52 -1.53 1.78 -22.46
N ALA A 53 -1.16 2.67 -21.54
CA ALA A 53 -1.20 2.38 -20.12
C ALA A 53 -2.64 2.02 -19.69
N PRO A 54 -2.84 0.86 -19.06
CA PRO A 54 -4.11 0.52 -18.41
C PRO A 54 -4.23 1.29 -17.09
N THR A 55 -5.43 1.29 -16.51
CA THR A 55 -5.76 2.12 -15.36
C THR A 55 -4.90 1.81 -14.13
N GLU A 56 -4.49 0.55 -13.93
CA GLU A 56 -3.63 0.17 -12.81
C GLU A 56 -2.26 0.86 -12.82
N GLU A 57 -1.74 1.23 -13.99
CA GLU A 57 -0.48 1.97 -14.09
C GLU A 57 -0.66 3.47 -13.79
N HIS A 58 -1.89 3.97 -13.72
CA HIS A 58 -2.21 5.32 -13.22
C HIS A 58 -2.43 5.37 -11.71
N GLY A 59 -2.45 4.21 -11.03
CA GLY A 59 -2.66 4.11 -9.58
C GLY A 59 -4.12 4.00 -9.14
N TYR A 60 -5.04 3.64 -10.05
CA TYR A 60 -6.39 3.20 -9.68
C TYR A 60 -6.77 1.90 -10.40
N LEU A 61 -7.63 1.09 -9.79
CA LEU A 61 -8.05 -0.17 -10.38
C LEU A 61 -9.53 -0.44 -10.07
N HIS A 62 -10.30 -0.82 -11.10
CA HIS A 62 -11.60 -1.45 -10.91
C HIS A 62 -11.40 -2.91 -10.51
N CYS A 63 -11.51 -3.18 -9.21
CA CYS A 63 -11.20 -4.48 -8.62
C CYS A 63 -12.32 -5.52 -8.81
N GLY A 64 -13.53 -5.10 -9.17
CA GLY A 64 -14.67 -6.00 -9.37
C GLY A 64 -16.01 -5.37 -8.93
N PRO A 65 -17.01 -6.19 -8.61
CA PRO A 65 -18.33 -5.72 -8.19
C PRO A 65 -18.30 -5.02 -6.83
N ASN A 66 -19.48 -4.62 -6.34
CA ASN A 66 -19.63 -4.00 -5.02
C ASN A 66 -18.91 -4.80 -3.91
N GLY A 67 -18.13 -4.09 -3.10
CA GLY A 67 -17.31 -4.63 -2.01
C GLY A 67 -15.87 -4.96 -2.41
N ALA A 68 -15.58 -5.16 -3.70
CA ALA A 68 -14.26 -5.59 -4.15
C ALA A 68 -13.17 -4.55 -3.84
N GLY A 69 -13.46 -3.26 -3.98
CA GLY A 69 -12.51 -2.18 -3.72
C GLY A 69 -12.10 -2.11 -2.25
N HIS A 70 -13.07 -2.11 -1.34
CA HIS A 70 -12.83 -2.17 0.09
C HIS A 70 -12.17 -3.48 0.52
N PHE A 71 -12.50 -4.61 -0.11
CA PHE A 71 -11.85 -5.89 0.17
C PHE A 71 -10.36 -5.85 -0.16
N VAL A 72 -10.00 -5.37 -1.35
CA VAL A 72 -8.58 -5.22 -1.73
C VAL A 72 -7.87 -4.25 -0.78
N LYS A 73 -8.52 -3.14 -0.40
CA LYS A 73 -7.95 -2.19 0.57
C LYS A 73 -7.76 -2.79 1.97
N MET A 74 -8.67 -3.66 2.41
CA MET A 74 -8.54 -4.39 3.66
C MET A 74 -7.27 -5.26 3.65
N VAL A 75 -7.04 -6.00 2.55
CA VAL A 75 -5.83 -6.83 2.41
C VAL A 75 -4.57 -5.98 2.27
N HIS A 76 -4.61 -4.87 1.52
CA HIS A 76 -3.51 -3.88 1.46
C HIS A 76 -3.05 -3.49 2.87
N ASN A 77 -3.99 -3.13 3.74
CA ASN A 77 -3.66 -2.77 5.12
C ASN A 77 -3.11 -3.96 5.90
N GLY A 78 -3.64 -5.18 5.72
CA GLY A 78 -3.09 -6.38 6.32
C GLY A 78 -1.62 -6.61 5.96
N ILE A 79 -1.25 -6.41 4.69
CA ILE A 79 0.15 -6.49 4.21
C ILE A 79 1.00 -5.35 4.82
N GLU A 80 0.46 -4.13 4.90
CA GLU A 80 1.14 -2.99 5.53
C GLU A 80 1.55 -3.29 6.98
N TYR A 81 0.64 -3.85 7.79
CA TYR A 81 0.94 -4.29 9.15
C TYR A 81 2.05 -5.35 9.18
N GLY A 82 2.00 -6.35 8.28
CA GLY A 82 3.02 -7.40 8.20
C GLY A 82 4.41 -6.86 7.86
N MET A 83 4.49 -5.91 6.92
CA MET A 83 5.75 -5.25 6.56
C MET A 83 6.32 -4.44 7.73
N MET A 84 5.48 -3.67 8.42
CA MET A 84 5.90 -2.90 9.59
C MET A 84 6.43 -3.81 10.70
N ALA A 85 5.74 -4.93 10.99
CA ALA A 85 6.16 -5.91 11.98
C ALA A 85 7.52 -6.53 11.60
N ALA A 86 7.70 -6.97 10.35
CA ALA A 86 8.95 -7.56 9.88
C ALA A 86 10.15 -6.61 10.03
N PHE A 87 9.98 -5.33 9.67
CA PHE A 87 11.03 -4.33 9.89
C PHE A 87 11.27 -4.07 11.38
N ALA A 88 10.22 -3.94 12.18
CA ALA A 88 10.36 -3.70 13.61
C ALA A 88 11.10 -4.84 14.32
N GLU A 89 10.74 -6.10 14.04
CA GLU A 89 11.41 -7.27 14.62
C GLU A 89 12.87 -7.37 14.18
N GLY A 90 13.15 -7.20 12.88
CA GLY A 90 14.53 -7.20 12.37
C GLY A 90 15.39 -6.09 12.99
N LEU A 91 14.86 -4.88 13.11
CA LEU A 91 15.54 -3.77 13.77
C LEU A 91 15.72 -4.00 15.28
N ASN A 92 14.77 -4.68 15.94
CA ASN A 92 14.89 -5.02 17.35
C ASN A 92 16.04 -6.01 17.61
N VAL A 93 16.28 -6.96 16.72
CA VAL A 93 17.47 -7.84 16.77
C VAL A 93 18.74 -7.00 16.68
N LEU A 94 18.83 -6.08 15.72
CA LEU A 94 19.98 -5.20 15.56
C LEU A 94 20.18 -4.27 16.77
N HIS A 95 19.10 -3.74 17.33
CA HIS A 95 19.13 -2.88 18.51
C HIS A 95 19.73 -3.60 19.73
N ASN A 96 19.45 -4.90 19.87
CA ASN A 96 19.93 -5.73 20.96
C ASN A 96 21.21 -6.52 20.63
N ALA A 97 21.85 -6.27 19.48
CA ALA A 97 23.05 -7.00 19.06
C ALA A 97 24.27 -6.82 19.99
N ASN A 98 24.20 -5.90 20.96
CA ASN A 98 25.25 -5.69 21.97
C ASN A 98 25.01 -6.42 23.29
N ALA A 99 24.06 -7.36 23.36
CA ALA A 99 23.71 -8.08 24.58
C ALA A 99 24.93 -8.66 25.33
N GLY A 100 25.89 -9.27 24.63
CA GLY A 100 27.12 -9.81 25.24
C GLY A 100 28.19 -8.79 25.65
N LYS A 101 28.00 -7.50 25.34
CA LYS A 101 28.90 -6.41 25.76
C LYS A 101 28.37 -5.65 26.98
N LYS A 102 27.13 -5.93 27.41
CA LYS A 102 26.56 -5.36 28.63
C LYS A 102 26.92 -6.29 29.78
N SER A 103 27.62 -5.77 30.79
CA SER A 103 27.74 -6.46 32.08
C SER A 103 26.36 -6.46 32.72
N ALA A 104 25.73 -7.63 32.80
CA ALA A 104 24.61 -7.84 33.71
C ALA A 104 25.18 -8.08 35.11
N ALA A 105 24.60 -7.46 36.13
CA ALA A 105 24.82 -7.91 37.49
C ALA A 105 24.25 -9.33 37.58
N SER A 106 25.08 -10.30 37.96
CA SER A 106 24.62 -11.65 38.27
C SER A 106 23.64 -11.55 39.42
N ASP A 107 22.37 -11.82 39.16
CA ASP A 107 21.36 -12.08 40.17
C ASP A 107 21.24 -13.60 40.31
N ALA A 108 21.17 -14.09 41.54
CA ALA A 108 21.26 -15.52 41.86
C ALA A 108 19.94 -16.29 41.65
N GLU A 109 18.90 -15.61 41.17
CA GLU A 109 17.54 -16.15 40.98
C GLU A 109 17.23 -16.58 39.53
N THR A 110 18.20 -16.48 38.60
CA THR A 110 18.10 -17.05 37.22
C THR A 110 19.40 -17.68 36.76
#